data_AF-A0A852SPQ7-F1
#
_entry.id   AF-A0A852SPQ7-F1
#
_cell.length_a   1.000
_cell.length_b   1.000
_cell.length_c   1.000
_cell.angle_alpha   90.00
_cell.angle_beta   90.00
_cell.angle_gamma   90.00
#
_symmetry.space_group_name_H-M   'P 1'
#
loop_
_entity.id
_entity.type
_entity.pdbx_description
1 polymer ?
#
loop_
_entity_poly.entity_id
_entity_poly.type
_entity_poly.pdbx_seq_one_letter_code
_entity_poly.pdbx_strand_id
1 'polypeptide(L)' 'MSGEERTDDEALLPRIRVIEEQPLDSRATAYAQLHDELKGRLEGGDSLPSNA' A
#
# COMPACT_ATOMS: atom_id res chain seq x y z
N MET A 1 5.92 18.01 0.07
CA MET A 1 5.25 16.82 0.62
C MET A 1 6.19 15.62 0.55
N SER A 2 7.35 15.66 1.23
CA SER A 2 8.40 14.61 1.08
C SER A 2 8.71 13.88 2.40
N GLY A 3 7.91 14.16 3.44
CA GLY A 3 8.04 13.56 4.77
C GLY A 3 7.12 12.35 4.96
N GLU A 4 5.86 12.42 4.49
CA GLU A 4 4.87 11.35 4.66
C GLU A 4 5.12 10.14 3.73
N GLU A 5 5.57 10.37 2.49
CA GLU A 5 5.83 9.30 1.51
C GLU A 5 6.98 8.37 1.94
N ARG A 6 8.00 8.91 2.62
CA ARG A 6 9.11 8.13 3.20
C ARG A 6 8.66 7.24 4.36
N THR A 7 7.70 7.68 5.16
CA THR A 7 7.13 6.86 6.25
C THR A 7 6.23 5.75 5.75
N ASP A 8 5.56 5.94 4.61
CA ASP A 8 4.74 4.90 3.98
C ASP A 8 5.60 3.76 3.41
N ASP A 9 6.73 4.08 2.78
CA ASP A 9 7.71 3.09 2.30
C ASP A 9 8.32 2.27 3.46
N GLU A 10 8.65 2.93 4.57
CA GLU A 10 9.13 2.25 5.78
C GLU A 10 8.06 1.35 6.41
N ALA A 11 6.77 1.66 6.24
CA ALA A 11 5.65 0.85 6.72
C ALA A 11 5.26 -0.32 5.79
N LEU A 12 5.62 -0.26 4.50
CA LEU A 12 5.28 -1.30 3.52
C LEU A 12 6.08 -2.59 3.72
N LEU A 13 7.40 -2.48 3.98
CA LEU A 13 8.29 -3.64 4.14
C LEU A 13 7.87 -4.58 5.28
N PRO A 14 7.48 -4.10 6.48
CA PRO A 14 6.92 -4.95 7.53
C PRO A 14 5.66 -5.71 7.07
N ARG A 15 4.77 -5.08 6.30
CA ARG A 15 3.53 -5.71 5.83
C ARG A 15 3.82 -6.83 4.82
N ILE A 16 4.79 -6.63 3.93
CA ILE A 16 5.25 -7.67 2.99
C ILE A 16 5.82 -8.87 3.76
N ARG A 17 6.64 -8.64 4.79
CA ARG A 17 7.20 -9.74 5.61
C ARG A 17 6.11 -10.60 6.26
N VAL A 18 5.07 -9.97 6.79
CA VAL A 18 3.92 -10.69 7.37
C VAL A 18 3.22 -11.57 6.32
N ILE A 19 3.11 -11.12 5.07
CA ILE A 19 2.54 -11.93 3.97
C ILE A 19 3.46 -13.11 3.63
N GLU A 20 4.77 -12.89 3.61
CA GLU A 20 5.77 -13.92 3.33
C GLU A 20 5.91 -14.99 4.42
N GLU A 21 5.40 -14.73 5.62
CA GLU A 21 5.31 -15.73 6.70
C GLU A 21 4.08 -16.65 6.57
N GLN A 22 3.12 -16.29 5.71
CA GLN A 22 1.92 -17.09 5.51
C GLN A 22 2.16 -18.33 4.61
N PRO A 23 1.29 -19.35 4.67
CA PRO A 23 1.25 -20.45 3.73
C PRO A 23 1.18 -19.98 2.27
N LEU A 24 1.83 -20.70 1.36
CA LEU A 24 1.98 -20.28 -0.04
C LEU A 24 0.64 -20.03 -0.75
N ASP A 25 -0.36 -20.86 -0.44
CA ASP A 25 -1.72 -20.80 -1.00
C ASP A 25 -2.50 -19.54 -0.58
N SER A 26 -2.16 -18.92 0.55
CA SER A 26 -2.83 -17.69 1.01
C SER A 26 -2.15 -16.40 0.53
N ARG A 27 -0.87 -16.47 0.12
CA ARG A 27 -0.09 -15.28 -0.24
C ARG A 27 -0.67 -14.51 -1.41
N ALA A 28 -1.14 -15.19 -2.44
CA ALA A 28 -1.70 -14.54 -3.63
C ALA A 28 -2.88 -13.63 -3.28
N THR A 29 -3.79 -14.11 -2.44
CA THR A 29 -4.93 -13.32 -1.93
C THR A 29 -4.47 -12.14 -1.08
N ALA A 30 -3.50 -12.35 -0.19
CA ALA A 30 -2.99 -11.28 0.66
C ALA A 30 -2.25 -10.17 -0.13
N TYR A 31 -1.48 -10.54 -1.16
CA TYR A 31 -0.84 -9.57 -2.06
C TYR A 31 -1.87 -8.81 -2.90
N ALA A 32 -2.93 -9.47 -3.38
CA ALA A 32 -3.99 -8.80 -4.13
C ALA A 32 -4.68 -7.73 -3.25
N GLN A 33 -4.98 -8.04 -1.99
CA GLN A 33 -5.55 -7.08 -1.05
C GLN A 33 -4.62 -5.89 -0.78
N LEU A 34 -3.32 -6.15 -0.55
CA LEU A 34 -2.33 -5.09 -0.35
C LEU A 34 -2.21 -4.20 -1.58
N HIS A 35 -2.21 -4.79 -2.78
CA HIS A 35 -2.17 -4.05 -4.04
C HIS A 35 -3.40 -3.15 -4.21
N ASP A 36 -4.60 -3.67 -3.95
CA ASP A 36 -5.84 -2.91 -4.07
C ASP A 36 -5.88 -1.73 -3.10
N GLU A 37 -5.35 -1.91 -1.89
CA GLU A 37 -5.20 -0.82 -0.92
C GLU A 37 -4.25 0.27 -1.42
N LEU A 38 -3.05 -0.11 -1.90
CA LEU A 38 -2.07 0.84 -2.42
C LEU A 38 -2.60 1.59 -3.64
N LYS A 39 -3.28 0.87 -4.54
CA LYS A 39 -3.95 1.46 -5.69
C LYS A 39 -5.00 2.49 -5.26
N GLY A 40 -5.85 2.17 -4.29
CA GLY A 40 -6.84 3.11 -3.76
C GLY A 40 -6.22 4.36 -3.15
N ARG A 41 -5.06 4.24 -2.49
CA ARG A 41 -4.32 5.40 -1.96
C ARG A 41 -3.77 6.29 -3.07
N LEU A 42 -3.22 5.70 -4.13
CA LEU A 42 -2.73 6.45 -5.29
C LEU A 42 -3.87 7.16 -6.02
N GLU A 43 -5.00 6.46 -6.24
CA GLU A 43 -6.18 7.04 -6.89
C GLU A 43 -6.84 8.13 -6.02
N GLY A 44 -6.84 7.99 -4.70
CA GLY A 44 -7.38 8.98 -3.77
C GLY A 44 -6.46 10.18 -3.55
N GLY A 45 -5.14 9.98 -3.54
CA GLY A 45 -4.13 11.04 -3.37
C GLY A 45 -3.99 11.97 -4.58
N ASP A 46 -4.33 11.49 -5.78
CA ASP A 46 -4.31 12.29 -7.03
C ASP A 46 -5.51 13.25 -7.16
N SER A 47 -6.49 13.16 -6.23
CA SER A 47 -7.58 14.13 -6.12
C SER A 47 -7.15 15.37 -5.30
N LEU A 48 -6.22 16.16 -5.84
CA LEU A 48 -6.08 17.55 -5.38
C LEU A 48 -7.42 18.27 -5.63
N PRO A 49 -8.01 18.96 -4.64
CA PRO A 49 -9.13 19.86 -4.92
C PRO A 49 -8.61 20.93 -5.87
N SER A 50 -9.08 20.88 -7.12
CA SER A 50 -8.94 21.99 -8.06
C SER A 50 -9.69 23.17 -7.46
N ASN A 51 -8.96 24.04 -6.76
CA ASN A 51 -9.51 25.23 -6.16
C ASN A 51 -9.82 26.20 -7.30
N ALA A 52 -11.10 26.26 -7.65
CA ALA A 52 -11.72 27.25 -8.53
C ALA A 52 -11.96 28.57 -7.78
#